data_AF-A0A3D2IAF8-F1
#
_entry.id   AF-A0A3D2IAF8-F1
#
_cell.length_a   1.000
_cell.length_b   1.000
_cell.length_c   1.000
_cell.angle_alpha   90.00
_cell.angle_beta   90.00
_cell.angle_gamma   90.00
#
_symmetry.space_group_name_H-M   'P 1'
#
loop_
_entity.id
_entity.type
_entity.pdbx_description
1 polymer ?
#
loop_
_entity_poly.entity_id
_entity_poly.type
_entity_poly.pdbx_seq_one_letter_code
_entity_poly.pdbx_strand_id
1 'polypeptide(L)'
;MKKFMAMLLTLVMALSLVACGQKADDTKKDDAAADTDDSLAVLENVVDWGETEPYRVLVQKGDPKGLLPGINKAIAELTANDGALIKEIENKVASQETYTPDSVSSDLAAADKDAAASDKPVLVMGTSPDYPPYEFFADAAMTEYAGIDVEVGKYIAESMGMELQIESMNFDNLVTSLSNGDFDMVLAACEYTEERALACDFSDPYYTDLPPVILVKAANADKYKTVDDINQASVIIGAQKNTTKAMAAADMFPDAANGMVLESLVPTLVTELKNGTIDLLVLDGNVGLSYVG
;
A
#
# COMPACT_ATOMS: atom_id res chain seq x y z
N MET A 1 22.52 -70.68 -0.79
CA MET A 1 23.42 -71.30 0.21
C MET A 1 24.11 -70.15 0.94
N LYS A 2 24.02 -69.87 2.24
CA LYS A 2 23.55 -70.51 3.49
C LYS A 2 23.08 -69.34 4.42
N LYS A 3 21.86 -69.39 4.98
CA LYS A 3 21.51 -69.63 6.42
C LYS A 3 21.74 -68.40 7.35
N PHE A 4 20.67 -67.81 7.92
CA PHE A 4 20.07 -68.05 9.28
C PHE A 4 21.00 -67.56 10.42
N MET A 5 20.66 -66.87 11.52
CA MET A 5 19.52 -66.76 12.47
C MET A 5 19.80 -65.48 13.32
N ALA A 6 18.86 -64.59 13.67
CA ALA A 6 17.82 -64.64 14.72
C ALA A 6 18.29 -64.42 16.18
N MET A 7 17.46 -63.65 16.92
CA MET A 7 17.37 -63.42 18.40
C MET A 7 18.38 -62.43 19.01
N LEU A 8 18.01 -61.49 19.89
CA LEU A 8 17.12 -61.63 21.05
C LEU A 8 16.42 -60.30 21.46
N LEU A 9 15.29 -60.47 22.13
CA LEU A 9 14.24 -59.53 22.52
C LEU A 9 14.37 -59.14 24.03
N THR A 10 13.82 -57.97 24.43
CA THR A 10 13.18 -57.65 25.76
C THR A 10 14.09 -57.60 27.01
N LEU A 11 13.89 -56.81 28.10
CA LEU A 11 12.95 -55.79 28.60
C LEU A 11 13.47 -55.39 30.01
N VAL A 12 12.91 -54.32 30.61
CA VAL A 12 12.83 -53.96 32.06
C VAL A 12 14.13 -53.47 32.75
N MET A 13 14.21 -52.54 33.74
CA MET A 13 13.36 -51.85 34.74
C MET A 13 14.01 -50.47 35.03
N ALA A 14 13.29 -49.35 35.07
CA ALA A 14 12.54 -48.76 36.20
C ALA A 14 13.37 -48.20 37.39
N LEU A 15 13.22 -46.87 37.56
CA LEU A 15 13.13 -46.05 38.79
C LEU A 15 14.34 -45.77 39.71
N SER A 16 14.74 -44.48 39.66
CA SER A 16 14.85 -43.50 40.76
C SER A 16 15.76 -43.77 41.97
N LEU A 17 16.64 -42.79 42.27
CA LEU A 17 16.69 -42.12 43.58
C LEU A 17 17.53 -40.82 43.52
N VAL A 18 16.98 -39.81 44.19
CA VAL A 18 17.43 -38.42 44.39
C VAL A 18 18.62 -38.34 45.35
N ALA A 19 19.57 -37.43 45.10
CA ALA A 19 20.31 -36.74 46.17
C ALA A 19 20.98 -35.44 45.66
N CYS A 20 20.99 -34.44 46.54
CA CYS A 20 21.18 -33.00 46.36
C CYS A 20 22.58 -32.51 45.95
N GLY A 21 22.63 -31.34 45.30
CA GLY A 21 23.28 -30.16 45.89
C GLY A 21 24.58 -29.61 45.27
N GLN A 22 24.43 -28.45 44.60
CA GLN A 22 25.35 -27.28 44.49
C GLN A 22 26.69 -27.42 43.75
N LYS A 23 27.26 -26.42 43.06
CA LYS A 23 26.86 -25.15 42.39
C LYS A 23 28.18 -24.60 41.79
N ALA A 24 28.21 -24.26 40.51
CA ALA A 24 29.18 -23.37 39.82
C ALA A 24 28.59 -23.19 38.41
N ASP A 25 27.79 -22.17 38.13
CA ASP A 25 28.10 -20.74 37.95
C ASP A 25 29.20 -20.49 36.89
N ASP A 26 28.82 -20.67 35.62
CA ASP A 26 29.47 -20.08 34.47
C ASP A 26 28.42 -19.26 33.71
N THR A 27 28.36 -17.98 34.05
CA THR A 27 27.57 -16.95 33.36
C THR A 27 28.31 -16.53 32.09
N LYS A 28 27.94 -17.13 30.96
CA LYS A 28 27.92 -16.45 29.66
C LYS A 28 26.59 -16.75 29.01
N LYS A 29 25.62 -15.91 29.35
CA LYS A 29 24.35 -15.84 28.65
C LYS A 29 24.62 -14.90 27.48
N ASP A 30 24.68 -15.47 26.29
CA ASP A 30 24.56 -14.72 25.05
C ASP A 30 23.14 -14.13 25.02
N ASP A 31 22.96 -13.00 25.71
CA ASP A 31 21.73 -12.21 25.64
C ASP A 31 21.81 -11.32 24.39
N ALA A 32 21.85 -11.94 23.21
CA ALA A 32 21.29 -11.31 22.02
C ALA A 32 19.77 -11.46 22.13
N ALA A 33 19.16 -10.63 22.98
CA ALA A 33 17.76 -10.31 22.79
C ALA A 33 17.68 -9.66 21.41
N ALA A 34 17.18 -10.39 20.42
CA ALA A 34 16.78 -9.80 19.17
C ALA A 34 15.86 -8.63 19.53
N ASP A 35 16.24 -7.43 19.11
CA ASP A 35 15.46 -6.23 19.31
C ASP A 35 14.09 -6.45 18.65
N THR A 36 13.06 -6.68 19.46
CA THR A 36 11.69 -6.98 19.02
C THR A 36 10.89 -5.70 18.75
N ASP A 37 11.56 -4.55 18.67
CA ASP A 37 10.91 -3.29 18.33
C ASP A 37 10.73 -3.18 16.81
N ASP A 38 9.53 -3.52 16.37
CA ASP A 38 9.08 -3.40 14.98
C ASP A 38 8.35 -2.07 14.71
N SER A 39 8.51 -1.08 15.59
CA SER A 39 8.01 0.28 15.36
C SER A 39 8.71 0.92 14.16
N LEU A 40 7.94 1.70 13.42
CA LEU A 40 8.38 2.45 12.27
C LEU A 40 8.38 3.94 12.60
N ALA A 41 9.28 4.68 11.97
CA ALA A 41 9.36 6.13 12.06
C ALA A 41 9.52 6.73 10.67
N VAL A 42 9.12 7.99 10.51
CA VAL A 42 9.44 8.80 9.33
C VAL A 42 10.81 9.44 9.52
N LEU A 43 11.66 9.39 8.49
CA LEU A 43 12.87 10.19 8.45
C LEU A 43 12.51 11.66 8.19
N GLU A 44 12.67 12.49 9.22
CA GLU A 44 12.41 13.92 9.14
C GLU A 44 13.61 14.70 8.59
N ASN A 45 13.33 15.67 7.72
CA ASN A 45 14.30 16.67 7.24
C ASN A 45 15.54 16.08 6.53
N VAL A 46 15.42 14.89 5.93
CA VAL A 46 16.51 14.26 5.16
C VAL A 46 16.45 14.60 3.68
N VAL A 47 15.24 14.60 3.11
CA VAL A 47 14.98 14.86 1.69
C VAL A 47 13.99 16.01 1.56
N ASP A 48 14.25 16.90 0.62
CA ASP A 48 13.27 17.86 0.10
C ASP A 48 12.71 17.29 -1.21
N TRP A 49 11.47 16.84 -1.17
CA TRP A 49 10.79 16.22 -2.31
C TRP A 49 10.23 17.25 -3.32
N GLY A 50 10.31 18.54 -3.01
CA GLY A 50 9.68 19.59 -3.81
C GLY A 50 8.16 19.66 -3.62
N GLU A 51 7.47 20.14 -4.64
CA GLU A 51 6.01 20.27 -4.62
C GLU A 51 5.33 18.90 -4.80
N THR A 52 4.34 18.60 -3.96
CA THR A 52 3.52 17.38 -4.10
C THR A 52 2.58 17.53 -5.29
N GLU A 53 2.68 16.61 -6.25
CA GLU A 53 1.77 16.55 -7.39
C GLU A 53 0.37 16.14 -6.89
N PRO A 54 -0.69 16.91 -7.18
CA PRO A 54 -2.03 16.52 -6.76
C PRO A 54 -2.55 15.26 -7.45
N TYR A 55 -3.47 14.57 -6.80
CA TYR A 55 -4.17 13.41 -7.34
C TYR A 55 -5.28 13.82 -8.30
N ARG A 56 -5.45 13.01 -9.34
CA ARG A 56 -6.43 13.19 -10.41
C ARG A 56 -7.13 11.88 -10.73
N VAL A 57 -8.36 12.00 -11.23
CA VAL A 57 -9.09 10.89 -11.83
C VAL A 57 -8.54 10.63 -13.21
N LEU A 58 -8.27 9.38 -13.54
CA LEU A 58 -7.83 8.97 -14.88
C LEU A 58 -9.02 8.42 -15.66
N VAL A 59 -9.09 8.77 -16.94
CA VAL A 59 -10.03 8.16 -17.92
C VAL A 59 -9.27 7.65 -19.13
N GLN A 60 -9.90 6.80 -19.94
CA GLN A 60 -9.29 6.30 -21.17
C GLN A 60 -8.86 7.44 -22.10
N LYS A 61 -7.71 7.27 -22.78
CA LYS A 61 -7.15 8.28 -23.68
C LYS A 61 -8.17 8.74 -24.74
N GLY A 62 -8.30 10.06 -24.88
CA GLY A 62 -9.25 10.71 -25.77
C GLY A 62 -10.66 10.84 -25.20
N ASP A 63 -10.89 10.40 -23.96
CA ASP A 63 -12.18 10.39 -23.27
C ASP A 63 -13.34 9.92 -24.15
N PRO A 64 -13.31 8.67 -24.68
CA PRO A 64 -14.30 8.19 -25.64
C PRO A 64 -15.72 8.11 -25.06
N LYS A 65 -15.86 8.10 -23.73
CA LYS A 65 -17.14 8.10 -23.01
C LYS A 65 -17.60 9.50 -22.63
N GLY A 66 -16.79 10.54 -22.83
CA GLY A 66 -17.13 11.93 -22.53
C GLY A 66 -17.35 12.20 -21.04
N LEU A 67 -16.59 11.52 -20.18
CA LEU A 67 -16.76 11.54 -18.72
C LEU A 67 -16.12 12.78 -18.08
N LEU A 68 -15.03 13.31 -18.65
CA LEU A 68 -14.25 14.39 -18.03
C LEU A 68 -15.06 15.64 -17.67
N PRO A 69 -15.98 16.15 -18.51
CA PRO A 69 -16.79 17.31 -18.14
C PRO A 69 -17.65 17.07 -16.88
N GLY A 70 -18.19 15.86 -16.71
CA GLY A 70 -18.98 15.48 -15.54
C GLY A 70 -18.09 15.31 -14.30
N ILE A 71 -16.97 14.61 -14.46
CA ILE A 71 -15.98 14.42 -13.39
C ILE A 71 -15.44 15.77 -12.90
N ASN A 72 -15.00 16.66 -13.79
CA ASN A 72 -14.46 17.96 -13.40
C ASN A 72 -15.52 18.86 -12.76
N LYS A 73 -16.80 18.76 -13.17
CA LYS A 73 -17.89 19.45 -12.48
C LYS A 73 -18.02 18.97 -11.02
N ALA A 74 -18.00 17.66 -10.80
CA ALA A 74 -18.07 17.09 -9.46
C ALA A 74 -16.83 17.45 -8.60
N ILE A 75 -15.63 17.43 -9.18
CA ILE A 75 -14.40 17.85 -8.50
C ILE A 75 -14.45 19.34 -8.13
N ALA A 76 -14.97 20.20 -9.00
CA ALA A 76 -15.15 21.61 -8.68
C ALA A 76 -16.13 21.82 -7.50
N GLU A 77 -17.16 20.98 -7.38
CA GLU A 77 -18.08 20.98 -6.24
C GLU A 77 -17.37 20.50 -4.95
N LEU A 78 -16.60 19.41 -5.02
CA LEU A 78 -15.83 18.84 -3.89
C LEU A 78 -14.78 19.82 -3.33
N THR A 79 -14.08 20.50 -4.22
CA THR A 79 -12.95 21.39 -3.87
C THR A 79 -13.38 22.82 -3.56
N ALA A 80 -14.65 23.17 -3.80
CA ALA A 80 -15.20 24.46 -3.43
C ALA A 80 -15.16 24.72 -1.91
N ASN A 81 -15.36 25.98 -1.51
CA ASN A 81 -15.42 26.40 -0.11
C ASN A 81 -14.21 25.93 0.72
N ASP A 82 -13.01 26.12 0.17
CA ASP A 82 -11.74 25.71 0.79
C ASP A 82 -11.70 24.21 1.14
N GLY A 83 -12.26 23.37 0.27
CA GLY A 83 -12.27 21.91 0.40
C GLY A 83 -13.10 21.39 1.58
N ALA A 84 -14.18 22.08 1.96
CA ALA A 84 -15.01 21.68 3.10
C ALA A 84 -15.55 20.24 2.96
N LEU A 85 -15.97 19.83 1.75
CA LEU A 85 -16.44 18.47 1.51
C LEU A 85 -15.32 17.43 1.58
N ILE A 86 -14.12 17.76 1.07
CA ILE A 86 -12.93 16.90 1.23
C ILE A 86 -12.63 16.69 2.71
N LYS A 87 -12.68 17.74 3.54
CA LYS A 87 -12.48 17.61 5.00
C LYS A 87 -13.55 16.75 5.66
N GLU A 88 -14.80 16.80 5.21
CA GLU A 88 -15.85 15.90 5.70
C GLU A 88 -15.55 14.44 5.33
N ILE A 89 -15.07 14.19 4.10
CA ILE A 89 -14.62 12.88 3.64
C ILE A 89 -13.45 12.38 4.51
N GLU A 90 -12.41 13.20 4.72
CA GLU A 90 -11.26 12.86 5.56
C GLU A 90 -11.69 12.46 6.98
N ASN A 91 -12.58 13.25 7.60
CA ASN A 91 -13.09 12.95 8.94
C ASN A 91 -13.90 11.66 8.98
N LYS A 92 -14.69 11.39 7.94
CA LYS A 92 -15.45 10.13 7.81
C LYS A 92 -14.48 8.95 7.72
N VAL A 93 -13.50 9.02 6.83
CA VAL A 93 -12.51 7.96 6.59
C VAL A 93 -11.65 7.68 7.82
N ALA A 94 -11.22 8.72 8.54
CA ALA A 94 -10.43 8.58 9.76
C ALA A 94 -11.12 7.81 10.89
N SER A 95 -12.45 7.62 10.80
CA SER A 95 -13.24 6.85 11.77
C SER A 95 -13.47 5.38 11.38
N GLN A 96 -13.04 4.98 10.18
CA GLN A 96 -13.29 3.65 9.65
C GLN A 96 -12.21 2.64 10.07
N GLU A 97 -12.63 1.39 10.25
CA GLU A 97 -11.66 0.29 10.39
C GLU A 97 -10.96 0.07 9.06
N THR A 98 -9.64 -0.14 9.13
CA THR A 98 -8.78 -0.32 7.96
C THR A 98 -8.32 -1.77 7.88
N TYR A 99 -8.58 -2.42 6.75
CA TYR A 99 -8.04 -3.73 6.42
C TYR A 99 -7.25 -3.63 5.14
N THR A 100 -5.98 -4.06 5.21
CA THR A 100 -5.10 -4.14 4.03
C THR A 100 -4.85 -5.60 3.68
N PRO A 101 -4.81 -5.93 2.37
CA PRO A 101 -4.73 -7.30 1.90
C PRO A 101 -3.30 -7.84 1.85
N ASP A 102 -3.17 -9.17 2.03
CA ASP A 102 -1.96 -9.92 1.65
C ASP A 102 -1.89 -10.17 0.13
N SER A 103 -3.02 -10.02 -0.57
CA SER A 103 -3.15 -10.10 -2.03
C SER A 103 -4.43 -9.37 -2.48
N VAL A 104 -4.35 -8.54 -3.53
CA VAL A 104 -5.55 -8.06 -4.23
C VAL A 104 -5.84 -8.97 -5.42
N SER A 105 -7.11 -9.36 -5.58
CA SER A 105 -7.52 -10.16 -6.72
C SER A 105 -7.54 -9.32 -7.99
N SER A 106 -7.08 -9.87 -9.11
CA SER A 106 -7.27 -9.28 -10.44
C SER A 106 -8.62 -9.68 -11.06
N ASP A 107 -9.39 -10.53 -10.38
CA ASP A 107 -10.70 -10.93 -10.87
C ASP A 107 -11.64 -9.74 -10.68
N LEU A 108 -11.93 -9.04 -11.79
CA LEU A 108 -13.00 -8.06 -11.85
C LEU A 108 -14.24 -8.71 -11.25
N ALA A 109 -14.67 -8.26 -10.08
CA ALA A 109 -15.85 -8.80 -9.44
C ALA A 109 -17.00 -8.54 -10.42
N ALA A 110 -17.57 -9.62 -10.97
CA ALA A 110 -18.72 -9.49 -11.83
C ALA A 110 -19.79 -8.72 -11.06
N ALA A 111 -20.24 -7.59 -11.64
CA ALA A 111 -21.29 -6.74 -11.09
C ALA A 111 -22.27 -7.55 -10.26
N ASP A 112 -22.37 -7.27 -8.97
CA ASP A 112 -23.27 -8.00 -8.09
C ASP A 112 -24.70 -7.79 -8.63
N LYS A 113 -25.22 -8.81 -9.32
CA LYS A 113 -26.46 -8.71 -10.11
C LYS A 113 -27.71 -8.63 -9.23
N ASP A 114 -27.55 -8.53 -7.92
CA ASP A 114 -28.65 -8.38 -6.96
C ASP A 114 -28.88 -6.92 -6.50
N ALA A 115 -28.21 -5.94 -7.11
CA ALA A 115 -28.75 -4.58 -7.13
C ALA A 115 -30.08 -4.60 -7.91
N ALA A 116 -31.20 -4.46 -7.20
CA ALA A 116 -32.53 -4.28 -7.79
C ALA A 116 -32.42 -3.35 -9.00
N ALA A 117 -32.83 -3.83 -10.19
CA ALA A 117 -32.60 -3.17 -11.48
C ALA A 117 -32.82 -1.65 -11.40
N SER A 118 -31.72 -0.93 -11.29
CA SER A 118 -31.70 0.52 -11.33
C SER A 118 -31.72 0.96 -12.78
N ASP A 119 -32.51 1.99 -13.10
CA ASP A 119 -32.51 2.60 -14.43
C ASP A 119 -31.30 3.54 -14.63
N LYS A 120 -30.46 3.72 -13.60
CA LYS A 120 -29.26 4.56 -13.67
C LYS A 120 -28.15 3.86 -14.46
N PRO A 121 -27.39 4.58 -15.27
CA PRO A 121 -26.18 4.03 -15.88
C PRO A 121 -25.12 3.75 -14.80
N VAL A 122 -24.30 2.72 -15.03
CA VAL A 122 -23.20 2.33 -14.14
C VAL A 122 -21.91 3.04 -14.57
N LEU A 123 -21.15 3.52 -13.59
CA LEU A 123 -19.80 4.05 -13.71
C LEU A 123 -18.85 3.07 -13.02
N VAL A 124 -17.99 2.40 -13.79
CA VAL A 124 -17.03 1.40 -13.30
C VAL A 124 -15.70 2.07 -12.94
N MET A 125 -15.35 2.02 -11.66
CA MET A 125 -14.12 2.59 -11.11
C MET A 125 -13.12 1.49 -10.78
N GLY A 126 -11.92 1.58 -11.35
CA GLY A 126 -10.75 0.77 -10.95
C GLY A 126 -10.00 1.41 -9.78
N THR A 127 -9.57 0.61 -8.80
CA THR A 127 -8.77 1.05 -7.63
C THR A 127 -7.80 -0.03 -7.12
N SER A 128 -6.89 0.31 -6.19
CA SER A 128 -5.92 -0.62 -5.56
C SER A 128 -6.02 -0.56 -4.03
N PRO A 129 -6.87 -1.37 -3.38
CA PRO A 129 -7.29 -1.21 -1.98
C PRO A 129 -6.24 -1.67 -0.95
N ASP A 130 -4.98 -1.27 -1.13
CA ASP A 130 -3.84 -1.50 -0.24
C ASP A 130 -3.21 -0.20 0.26
N TYR A 131 -3.86 0.94 0.04
CA TYR A 131 -3.29 2.29 0.14
C TYR A 131 -4.08 3.23 1.08
N PRO A 132 -4.22 2.90 2.38
CA PRO A 132 -4.91 3.79 3.31
C PRO A 132 -4.15 5.12 3.50
N PRO A 133 -4.85 6.26 3.62
CA PRO A 133 -6.31 6.41 3.78
C PRO A 133 -7.10 6.58 2.46
N TYR A 134 -6.49 6.35 1.30
CA TYR A 134 -7.11 6.66 0.00
C TYR A 134 -8.04 5.56 -0.48
N GLU A 135 -7.57 4.31 -0.49
CA GLU A 135 -8.36 3.15 -0.85
C GLU A 135 -7.91 1.93 -0.05
N PHE A 136 -8.87 1.27 0.58
CA PHE A 136 -8.63 0.09 1.40
C PHE A 136 -9.94 -0.68 1.60
N PHE A 137 -9.86 -1.86 2.21
CA PHE A 137 -11.06 -2.60 2.60
C PHE A 137 -11.57 -2.15 3.98
N ALA A 138 -12.87 -1.91 4.07
CA ALA A 138 -13.55 -1.55 5.32
C ALA A 138 -13.81 -2.76 6.22
N ASP A 139 -13.63 -3.97 5.69
CA ASP A 139 -13.90 -5.22 6.39
C ASP A 139 -12.85 -6.30 6.08
N ALA A 140 -12.67 -7.24 7.00
CA ALA A 140 -11.68 -8.32 6.87
C ALA A 140 -12.03 -9.37 5.79
N ALA A 141 -13.29 -9.48 5.39
CA ALA A 141 -13.72 -10.35 4.29
C ALA A 141 -13.51 -9.70 2.91
N MET A 142 -13.08 -8.43 2.86
CA MET A 142 -12.72 -7.69 1.65
C MET A 142 -13.88 -7.55 0.68
N THR A 143 -15.06 -7.24 1.24
CA THR A 143 -16.31 -7.06 0.48
C THR A 143 -16.70 -5.60 0.30
N GLU A 144 -16.24 -4.72 1.18
CA GLU A 144 -16.56 -3.31 1.19
C GLU A 144 -15.29 -2.46 1.05
N TYR A 145 -15.33 -1.49 0.14
CA TYR A 145 -14.27 -0.51 -0.08
C TYR A 145 -14.51 0.76 0.74
N ALA A 146 -13.43 1.33 1.26
CA ALA A 146 -13.39 2.58 2.00
C ALA A 146 -12.15 3.42 1.62
N GLY A 147 -12.17 4.68 2.02
CA GLY A 147 -11.09 5.63 1.79
C GLY A 147 -11.51 6.87 1.02
N ILE A 148 -10.61 7.85 0.97
CA ILE A 148 -10.86 9.16 0.36
C ILE A 148 -11.23 9.01 -1.11
N ASP A 149 -10.49 8.19 -1.86
CA ASP A 149 -10.73 7.96 -3.29
C ASP A 149 -12.06 7.26 -3.55
N VAL A 150 -12.42 6.32 -2.68
CA VAL A 150 -13.71 5.63 -2.73
C VAL A 150 -14.87 6.61 -2.52
N GLU A 151 -14.75 7.53 -1.57
CA GLU A 151 -15.77 8.54 -1.29
C GLU A 151 -15.85 9.63 -2.37
N VAL A 152 -14.71 10.02 -2.94
CA VAL A 152 -14.67 10.91 -4.12
C VAL A 152 -15.34 10.23 -5.33
N GLY A 153 -15.05 8.96 -5.59
CA GLY A 153 -15.70 8.18 -6.66
C GLY A 153 -17.22 8.09 -6.47
N LYS A 154 -17.69 7.86 -5.24
CA LYS A 154 -19.13 7.86 -4.91
C LYS A 154 -19.78 9.21 -5.20
N TYR A 155 -19.12 10.30 -4.80
CA TYR A 155 -19.60 11.65 -5.04
C TYR A 155 -19.69 11.97 -6.54
N ILE A 156 -18.67 11.59 -7.32
CA ILE A 156 -18.64 11.77 -8.78
C ILE A 156 -19.83 11.04 -9.41
N ALA A 157 -20.02 9.76 -9.09
CA ALA A 157 -21.14 8.97 -9.62
C ALA A 157 -22.49 9.60 -9.26
N GLU A 158 -22.68 10.05 -8.02
CA GLU A 158 -23.91 10.71 -7.56
C GLU A 158 -24.16 12.03 -8.32
N SER A 159 -23.15 12.90 -8.46
CA SER A 159 -23.26 14.17 -9.19
C SER A 159 -23.59 13.97 -10.67
N MET A 160 -23.15 12.84 -11.24
CA MET A 160 -23.45 12.43 -12.63
C MET A 160 -24.77 11.64 -12.76
N GLY A 161 -25.47 11.34 -11.66
CA GLY A 161 -26.71 10.57 -11.65
C GLY A 161 -26.51 9.08 -11.99
N MET A 162 -25.31 8.55 -11.75
CA MET A 162 -24.89 7.18 -12.05
C MET A 162 -24.84 6.32 -10.78
N GLU A 163 -24.70 5.02 -10.96
CA GLU A 163 -24.32 4.08 -9.89
C GLU A 163 -22.83 3.76 -9.99
N LEU A 164 -22.14 3.76 -8.85
CA LEU A 164 -20.73 3.39 -8.81
C LEU A 164 -20.60 1.88 -8.65
N GLN A 165 -19.85 1.25 -9.56
CA GLN A 165 -19.33 -0.09 -9.39
C GLN A 165 -17.81 0.02 -9.19
N ILE A 166 -17.29 -0.61 -8.14
CA ILE A 166 -15.86 -0.59 -7.82
C ILE A 166 -15.26 -1.95 -8.13
N GLU A 167 -14.16 -1.94 -8.87
CA GLU A 167 -13.36 -3.10 -9.19
C GLU A 167 -11.92 -2.84 -8.74
N SER A 168 -11.26 -3.85 -8.18
CA SER A 168 -9.91 -3.73 -7.66
C SER A 168 -8.90 -4.57 -8.43
N MET A 169 -7.66 -4.09 -8.44
CA MET A 169 -6.49 -4.83 -8.90
C MET A 169 -5.22 -4.18 -8.32
N ASN A 170 -4.05 -4.78 -8.54
CA ASN A 170 -2.79 -4.11 -8.19
C ASN A 170 -2.66 -2.78 -8.95
N PHE A 171 -2.16 -1.76 -8.25
CA PHE A 171 -1.89 -0.43 -8.81
C PHE A 171 -1.11 -0.45 -10.14
N ASP A 172 -0.11 -1.33 -10.23
CA ASP A 172 0.78 -1.45 -11.39
C ASP A 172 0.06 -1.83 -12.70
N ASN A 173 -1.19 -2.33 -12.63
CA ASN A 173 -2.00 -2.71 -13.77
C ASN A 173 -3.10 -1.70 -14.15
N LEU A 174 -3.45 -0.76 -13.26
CA LEU A 174 -4.64 0.10 -13.40
C LEU A 174 -4.65 0.90 -14.72
N VAL A 175 -3.54 1.56 -15.06
CA VAL A 175 -3.45 2.39 -16.28
C VAL A 175 -3.60 1.53 -17.54
N THR A 176 -3.06 0.32 -17.53
CA THR A 176 -3.18 -0.62 -18.66
C THR A 176 -4.63 -1.09 -18.82
N SER A 177 -5.28 -1.50 -17.73
CA SER A 177 -6.68 -1.93 -17.76
C SER A 177 -7.64 -0.81 -18.14
N LEU A 178 -7.40 0.42 -17.66
CA LEU A 178 -8.13 1.60 -18.12
C LEU A 178 -7.97 1.82 -19.62
N SER A 179 -6.74 1.71 -20.15
CA SER A 179 -6.49 1.83 -21.59
C SER A 179 -7.21 0.75 -22.40
N ASN A 180 -7.40 -0.46 -21.85
CA ASN A 180 -8.15 -1.55 -22.48
C ASN A 180 -9.67 -1.35 -22.42
N GLY A 181 -10.15 -0.42 -21.59
CA GLY A 181 -11.57 -0.16 -21.37
C GLY A 181 -12.22 -1.08 -20.34
N ASP A 182 -11.41 -1.73 -19.49
CA ASP A 182 -11.90 -2.56 -18.38
C ASP A 182 -12.60 -1.68 -17.32
N PHE A 183 -12.14 -0.43 -17.16
CA PHE A 183 -12.73 0.58 -16.27
C PHE A 183 -13.21 1.81 -17.06
N ASP A 184 -14.17 2.55 -16.50
CA ASP A 184 -14.56 3.88 -16.99
C ASP A 184 -13.61 4.96 -16.47
N MET A 185 -13.22 4.84 -15.21
CA MET A 185 -12.30 5.75 -14.53
C MET A 185 -11.43 5.00 -13.52
N VAL A 186 -10.31 5.62 -13.13
CA VAL A 186 -9.45 5.13 -12.05
C VAL A 186 -9.31 6.21 -10.98
N LEU A 187 -9.49 5.81 -9.73
CA LEU A 187 -9.10 6.55 -8.52
C LEU A 187 -8.28 5.61 -7.62
N ALA A 188 -7.02 5.98 -7.44
CA ALA A 188 -6.04 5.27 -6.59
C ALA A 188 -4.83 6.18 -6.31
N ALA A 189 -5.04 7.33 -5.66
CA ALA A 189 -4.03 8.35 -5.37
C ALA A 189 -3.15 8.72 -6.59
N CYS A 190 -3.76 8.82 -7.78
CA CYS A 190 -3.00 8.87 -9.02
C CYS A 190 -2.48 10.28 -9.33
N GLU A 191 -1.16 10.44 -9.25
CA GLU A 191 -0.46 11.62 -9.75
C GLU A 191 -0.32 11.65 -11.28
N TYR A 192 -0.18 12.85 -11.82
CA TYR A 192 0.16 13.06 -13.24
C TYR A 192 1.59 12.62 -13.53
N THR A 193 1.79 11.92 -14.66
CA THR A 193 3.11 11.77 -15.28
C THR A 193 2.98 11.88 -16.79
N GLU A 194 4.03 12.31 -17.48
CA GLU A 194 4.04 12.35 -18.94
C GLU A 194 3.80 10.96 -19.55
N GLU A 195 4.37 9.91 -18.95
CA GLU A 195 4.20 8.52 -19.39
C GLU A 195 2.73 8.09 -19.29
N ARG A 196 2.07 8.32 -18.15
CA ARG A 196 0.65 8.01 -17.98
C ARG A 196 -0.20 8.82 -18.97
N ALA A 197 0.14 10.08 -19.21
CA ALA A 197 -0.56 10.93 -20.17
C ALA A 197 -0.49 10.45 -21.63
N LEU A 198 0.43 9.53 -21.97
CA LEU A 198 0.40 8.85 -23.27
C LEU A 198 -0.68 7.77 -23.35
N ALA A 199 -1.09 7.19 -22.22
CA ALA A 199 -2.03 6.08 -22.11
C ALA A 199 -3.43 6.47 -21.61
N CYS A 200 -3.56 7.58 -20.88
CA CYS A 200 -4.82 8.07 -20.33
C CYS A 200 -4.96 9.60 -20.45
N ASP A 201 -6.15 10.10 -20.16
CA ASP A 201 -6.39 11.52 -19.89
C ASP A 201 -6.75 11.71 -18.41
N PHE A 202 -6.57 12.93 -17.92
CA PHE A 202 -6.70 13.27 -16.50
C PHE A 202 -7.81 14.31 -16.28
N SER A 203 -8.46 14.21 -15.13
CA SER A 203 -9.33 15.26 -14.59
C SER A 203 -8.54 16.47 -14.08
N ASP A 204 -9.28 17.49 -13.64
CA ASP A 204 -8.74 18.49 -12.71
C ASP A 204 -8.32 17.82 -11.38
N PRO A 205 -7.37 18.40 -10.62
CA PRO A 205 -6.93 17.83 -9.35
C PRO A 205 -8.03 17.84 -8.29
N TYR A 206 -8.17 16.75 -7.53
CA TYR A 206 -9.17 16.63 -6.46
C TYR A 206 -8.57 16.62 -5.05
N TYR A 207 -7.30 16.27 -4.91
CA TYR A 207 -6.62 16.14 -3.62
C TYR A 207 -5.13 16.44 -3.75
N THR A 208 -4.51 17.02 -2.72
CA THR A 208 -3.06 17.17 -2.62
C THR A 208 -2.61 16.58 -1.30
N ASP A 209 -1.77 15.54 -1.35
CA ASP A 209 -1.25 14.91 -0.14
C ASP A 209 -0.13 15.73 0.52
N LEU A 210 0.23 15.33 1.72
CA LEU A 210 1.50 15.64 2.34
C LEU A 210 2.66 15.23 1.41
N PRO A 211 3.81 15.91 1.49
CA PRO A 211 5.01 15.49 0.78
C PRO A 211 5.35 14.01 1.08
N PRO A 212 5.98 13.30 0.11
CA PRO A 212 6.41 11.93 0.33
C PRO A 212 7.28 11.78 1.57
N VAL A 213 7.27 10.58 2.13
CA VAL A 213 8.04 10.24 3.34
C VAL A 213 8.91 9.02 3.10
N ILE A 214 9.95 8.88 3.93
CA ILE A 214 10.75 7.68 4.02
C ILE A 214 10.47 7.03 5.37
N LEU A 215 9.89 5.84 5.36
CA LEU A 215 9.74 5.00 6.54
C LEU A 215 11.02 4.21 6.80
N VAL A 216 11.33 4.05 8.07
CA VAL A 216 12.47 3.28 8.59
C VAL A 216 12.06 2.57 9.88
N LYS A 217 12.70 1.47 10.25
CA LYS A 217 12.61 0.97 11.63
C LYS A 217 13.06 2.06 12.59
N ALA A 218 12.31 2.33 13.67
CA ALA A 218 12.62 3.44 14.58
C ALA A 218 14.04 3.32 15.17
N ALA A 219 14.46 2.10 15.53
CA ALA A 219 15.82 1.80 16.00
C ALA A 219 16.94 2.15 14.99
N ASN A 220 16.61 2.30 13.71
CA ASN A 220 17.54 2.63 12.63
C ASN A 220 17.46 4.10 12.17
N ALA A 221 16.52 4.91 12.70
CA ALA A 221 16.33 6.29 12.25
C ALA A 221 17.57 7.18 12.46
N ASP A 222 18.46 6.82 13.40
CA ASP A 222 19.72 7.54 13.62
C ASP A 222 20.82 7.24 12.61
N LYS A 223 20.64 6.22 11.76
CA LYS A 223 21.59 5.84 10.70
C LYS A 223 21.51 6.72 9.46
N TYR A 224 20.35 7.34 9.22
CA TYR A 224 20.03 8.04 7.97
C TYR A 224 19.69 9.50 8.26
N LYS A 225 20.70 10.37 8.30
CA LYS A 225 20.53 11.79 8.63
C LYS A 225 20.69 12.70 7.42
N THR A 226 21.24 12.17 6.34
CA THR A 226 21.53 12.90 5.10
C THR A 226 21.18 12.05 3.88
N VAL A 227 21.03 12.70 2.73
CA VAL A 227 20.85 12.01 1.44
C VAL A 227 22.02 11.04 1.18
N ASP A 228 23.25 11.41 1.54
CA ASP A 228 24.43 10.57 1.35
C ASP A 228 24.40 9.29 2.20
N ASP A 229 23.80 9.32 3.39
CA ASP A 229 23.62 8.12 4.22
C ASP A 229 22.66 7.11 3.57
N ILE A 230 21.71 7.61 2.77
CA ILE A 230 20.72 6.79 2.06
C ILE A 230 21.26 6.35 0.70
N ASN A 231 21.93 7.24 -0.04
CA ASN A 231 22.44 6.99 -1.38
C ASN A 231 23.72 6.12 -1.36
N GLN A 232 23.59 4.89 -0.87
CA GLN A 232 24.66 3.91 -0.80
C GLN A 232 24.17 2.60 -1.42
N ALA A 233 25.02 1.94 -2.21
CA ALA A 233 24.67 0.67 -2.86
C ALA A 233 24.32 -0.47 -1.88
N SER A 234 24.63 -0.33 -0.60
CA SER A 234 24.27 -1.27 0.46
C SER A 234 22.90 -1.02 1.10
N VAL A 235 22.31 0.16 0.88
CA VAL A 235 21.00 0.52 1.44
C VAL A 235 19.92 0.04 0.48
N ILE A 236 18.99 -0.77 1.00
CA ILE A 236 17.91 -1.36 0.23
C ILE A 236 16.66 -0.50 0.42
N ILE A 237 16.22 0.18 -0.65
CA ILE A 237 15.03 1.03 -0.64
C ILE A 237 13.86 0.30 -1.28
N GLY A 238 12.75 0.20 -0.56
CA GLY A 238 11.48 -0.30 -1.05
C GLY A 238 10.59 0.81 -1.61
N ALA A 239 9.82 0.51 -2.64
CA ALA A 239 8.73 1.35 -3.13
C ALA A 239 7.70 0.51 -3.90
N GLN A 240 6.44 0.97 -3.98
CA GLN A 240 5.42 0.27 -4.77
C GLN A 240 5.69 0.45 -6.28
N LYS A 241 5.52 -0.64 -7.06
CA LYS A 241 5.75 -0.65 -8.53
C LYS A 241 4.91 0.39 -9.25
N ASN A 242 5.49 0.96 -10.31
CA ASN A 242 4.86 1.93 -11.22
C ASN A 242 4.32 3.20 -10.55
N THR A 243 4.77 3.50 -9.33
CA THR A 243 4.46 4.75 -8.63
C THR A 243 5.49 5.82 -8.94
N THR A 244 5.07 7.08 -8.83
CA THR A 244 5.97 8.25 -8.85
C THR A 244 6.98 8.22 -7.71
N LYS A 245 6.64 7.57 -6.58
CA LYS A 245 7.53 7.47 -5.42
C LYS A 245 8.67 6.49 -5.66
N ALA A 246 8.43 5.40 -6.39
CA ALA A 246 9.50 4.55 -6.89
C ALA A 246 10.44 5.31 -7.84
N MET A 247 9.89 6.12 -8.76
CA MET A 247 10.68 6.95 -9.68
C MET A 247 11.51 7.99 -8.92
N ALA A 248 10.89 8.72 -8.00
CA ALA A 248 11.55 9.74 -7.20
C ALA A 248 12.66 9.16 -6.31
N ALA A 249 12.45 7.98 -5.72
CA ALA A 249 13.48 7.29 -4.95
C ALA A 249 14.68 6.88 -5.83
N ALA A 250 14.43 6.35 -7.03
CA ALA A 250 15.49 5.98 -7.96
C ALA A 250 16.30 7.19 -8.44
N ASP A 251 15.62 8.31 -8.72
CA ASP A 251 16.26 9.55 -9.17
C ASP A 251 17.05 10.23 -8.03
N MET A 252 16.53 10.18 -6.80
CA MET A 252 17.16 10.81 -5.64
C MET A 252 18.35 10.00 -5.10
N PHE A 253 18.30 8.67 -5.20
CA PHE A 253 19.30 7.76 -4.66
C PHE A 253 19.90 6.85 -5.74
N PRO A 254 20.60 7.41 -6.75
CA PRO A 254 21.05 6.66 -7.92
C PRO A 254 22.03 5.51 -7.60
N ASP A 255 22.81 5.61 -6.51
CA ASP A 255 23.73 4.55 -6.10
C ASP A 255 23.01 3.39 -5.37
N ALA A 256 21.87 3.67 -4.73
CA ALA A 256 20.98 2.66 -4.14
C ALA A 256 19.97 2.09 -5.14
N ALA A 257 19.69 2.79 -6.24
CA ALA A 257 18.63 2.47 -7.21
C ALA A 257 18.71 1.04 -7.78
N ASN A 258 19.91 0.52 -8.01
CA ASN A 258 20.10 -0.85 -8.54
C ASN A 258 19.68 -1.95 -7.55
N GLY A 259 19.66 -1.65 -6.26
CA GLY A 259 19.28 -2.56 -5.18
C GLY A 259 17.84 -2.39 -4.71
N MET A 260 17.06 -1.51 -5.35
CA MET A 260 15.69 -1.25 -4.93
C MET A 260 14.81 -2.50 -5.02
N VAL A 261 13.94 -2.65 -4.02
CA VAL A 261 12.89 -3.67 -4.00
C VAL A 261 11.58 -2.99 -4.41
N LEU A 262 11.00 -3.47 -5.50
CA LEU A 262 9.71 -2.98 -5.97
C LEU A 262 8.69 -4.09 -5.80
N GLU A 263 7.64 -3.82 -5.03
CA GLU A 263 6.54 -4.74 -4.80
C GLU A 263 5.21 -4.16 -5.27
N SER A 264 4.24 -5.01 -5.52
CA SER A 264 2.92 -4.56 -5.99
C SER A 264 2.05 -4.04 -4.83
N LEU A 265 2.33 -4.46 -3.58
CA LEU A 265 1.54 -4.11 -2.39
C LEU A 265 2.39 -3.40 -1.34
N VAL A 266 1.86 -2.29 -0.79
CA VAL A 266 2.49 -1.59 0.33
C VAL A 266 2.58 -2.44 1.60
N PRO A 267 1.55 -3.22 2.01
CA PRO A 267 1.63 -4.10 3.18
C PRO A 267 2.80 -5.10 3.13
N THR A 268 3.14 -5.59 1.93
CA THR A 268 4.31 -6.46 1.72
C THR A 268 5.59 -5.71 2.04
N LEU A 269 5.77 -4.50 1.50
CA LEU A 269 6.95 -3.66 1.77
C LEU A 269 7.07 -3.28 3.25
N VAL A 270 5.96 -2.99 3.92
CA VAL A 270 5.95 -2.71 5.37
C VAL A 270 6.42 -3.92 6.16
N THR A 271 5.98 -5.13 5.78
CA THR A 271 6.44 -6.38 6.41
C THR A 271 7.92 -6.61 6.17
N GLU A 272 8.40 -6.37 4.95
CA GLU A 272 9.82 -6.46 4.60
C GLU A 272 10.68 -5.46 5.37
N LEU A 273 10.20 -4.22 5.56
CA LEU A 273 10.88 -3.21 6.35
C LEU A 273 11.00 -3.63 7.81
N LYS A 274 9.91 -4.15 8.41
CA LYS A 274 9.91 -4.65 9.79
C LYS A 274 10.87 -5.82 9.96
N ASN A 275 10.92 -6.73 8.99
CA ASN A 275 11.83 -7.87 8.98
C ASN A 275 13.29 -7.50 8.68
N GLY A 276 13.56 -6.26 8.23
CA GLY A 276 14.89 -5.81 7.81
C GLY A 276 15.34 -6.40 6.46
N THR A 277 14.40 -6.88 5.64
CA THR A 277 14.66 -7.26 4.25
C THR A 277 14.96 -6.03 3.38
N ILE A 278 14.27 -4.92 3.67
CA ILE A 278 14.58 -3.58 3.15
C ILE A 278 14.94 -2.65 4.32
N ASP A 279 15.76 -1.64 4.06
CA ASP A 279 16.20 -0.68 5.06
C ASP A 279 15.23 0.50 5.20
N LEU A 280 14.67 0.93 4.06
CA LEU A 280 13.87 2.15 3.92
C LEU A 280 12.70 1.88 2.98
N LEU A 281 11.59 2.60 3.16
CA LEU A 281 10.42 2.50 2.29
C LEU A 281 9.93 3.91 1.93
N VAL A 282 9.87 4.24 0.64
CA VAL A 282 9.41 5.53 0.15
C VAL A 282 7.95 5.45 -0.28
N LEU A 283 7.10 6.32 0.28
CA LEU A 283 5.64 6.31 0.13
C LEU A 283 5.09 7.74 0.07
N ASP A 284 3.80 7.85 -0.28
CA ASP A 284 3.00 9.04 -0.01
C ASP A 284 2.91 9.35 1.49
N GLY A 285 2.76 10.63 1.81
CA GLY A 285 2.95 11.14 3.16
C GLY A 285 1.91 10.61 4.14
N ASN A 286 0.62 10.77 3.84
CA ASN A 286 -0.44 10.22 4.70
C ASN A 286 -0.41 8.69 4.76
N VAL A 287 0.00 8.01 3.68
CA VAL A 287 0.13 6.55 3.66
C VAL A 287 1.24 6.10 4.59
N GLY A 288 2.42 6.72 4.53
CA GLY A 288 3.51 6.40 5.44
C GLY A 288 3.15 6.68 6.90
N LEU A 289 2.47 7.79 7.18
CA LEU A 289 2.02 8.12 8.52
C LEU A 289 1.00 7.12 9.09
N SER A 290 0.21 6.44 8.24
CA SER A 290 -0.73 5.41 8.69
C SER A 290 -0.04 4.19 9.35
N TYR A 291 1.26 4.00 9.11
CA TYR A 291 2.06 2.90 9.65
C TYR A 291 2.93 3.29 10.85
N VAL A 292 2.91 4.57 11.27
CA VAL A 292 3.65 5.07 12.43
C VAL A 292 2.73 5.11 13.64
N GLY A 293 3.17 4.53 14.76
CA GLY A 293 2.41 4.40 16.01
C GLY A 293 3.21 4.78 17.24
#